data_AF-A0A1C3NKD5-F1
#
_entry.id   AF-A0A1C3NKD5-F1
#
_cell.length_a   1.000
_cell.length_b   1.000
_cell.length_c   1.000
_cell.angle_alpha   90.00
_cell.angle_beta   90.00
_cell.angle_gamma   90.00
#
_symmetry.space_group_name_H-M   'P 1'
#
loop_
_entity.id
_entity.type
_entity.pdbx_description
1 polymer ?
#
loop_
_entity_poly.entity_id
_entity_poly.type
_entity_poly.pdbx_seq_one_letter_code
_entity_poly.pdbx_strand_id
1 'polypeptide(L)'
;MRYASQNLIPVTLELGGKSPHVFFADVMAEDDDFLDKAVQGFVLFAFNQGEVCTCPSRALIQQSIYDKFMEKALKRVTGLKQGNALDPNTMVGAQASSEQLEEILSYLDIGKQEGAEVLIGNERNTLEGELAEGFYVKPTVFKGHNKMRVLQAEIFGPVGSVTTFKDEADAPAIANDTL
;
A
#
# COMPACT_ATOMS: atom_id res chain seq x y z
N MET A 1 10.64 19.76 14.85
CA MET A 1 11.76 20.70 15.17
C MET A 1 11.51 21.69 16.31
N ARG A 2 10.26 21.98 16.74
CA ARG A 2 9.95 23.03 17.73
C ARG A 2 10.77 23.00 19.04
N TYR A 3 11.01 21.82 19.63
CA TYR A 3 11.80 21.73 20.87
C TYR A 3 13.30 21.92 20.63
N ALA A 4 13.83 21.34 19.55
CA ALA A 4 15.25 21.43 19.19
C ALA A 4 15.68 22.89 18.92
N SER A 5 14.81 23.70 18.32
CA SER A 5 15.10 25.11 18.04
C SER A 5 15.25 25.98 19.29
N GLN A 6 14.71 25.57 20.44
CA GLN A 6 14.88 26.32 21.69
C GLN A 6 16.33 26.32 22.17
N ASN A 7 17.12 25.29 21.80
CA ASN A 7 18.50 25.11 22.23
C ASN A 7 19.48 24.98 21.05
N LEU A 8 19.04 25.29 19.82
CA LEU A 8 19.82 25.16 18.58
C LEU A 8 20.45 23.77 18.40
N ILE A 9 19.74 22.72 18.82
CA ILE A 9 20.22 21.34 18.74
C ILE A 9 20.04 20.84 17.29
N PRO A 10 21.10 20.34 16.63
CA PRO A 10 20.97 19.68 15.33
C PRO A 10 20.08 18.44 15.42
N VAL A 11 19.26 18.22 14.39
CA VAL A 11 18.38 17.05 14.31
C VAL A 11 18.46 16.39 12.94
N THR A 12 18.32 15.07 12.94
CA THR A 12 18.10 14.24 11.74
C THR A 12 16.72 13.61 11.88
N LEU A 13 15.87 13.71 10.85
CA LEU A 13 14.48 13.27 10.87
C LEU A 13 14.16 12.44 9.64
N GLU A 14 13.61 11.24 9.86
CA GLU A 14 13.04 10.36 8.84
C GLU A 14 11.57 10.16 9.21
N LEU A 15 10.64 10.68 8.40
CA LEU A 15 9.24 10.94 8.83
C LEU A 15 8.19 10.14 8.06
N GLY A 16 8.59 9.08 7.36
CA GLY A 16 7.68 8.29 6.52
C GLY A 16 7.44 8.91 5.15
N GLY A 17 6.48 8.36 4.40
CA GLY A 17 6.11 8.90 3.11
C GLY A 17 5.05 8.11 2.32
N LYS A 18 4.58 8.71 1.23
CA LYS A 18 3.63 8.10 0.28
C LYS A 18 4.34 7.65 -1.00
N SER A 19 5.26 6.69 -0.83
CA SER A 19 6.19 6.23 -1.87
C SER A 19 5.47 5.75 -3.13
N PRO A 20 5.66 6.42 -4.28
CA PRO A 20 5.08 6.00 -5.55
C PRO A 20 5.87 4.84 -6.16
N HIS A 21 5.16 3.87 -6.73
CA HIS A 21 5.72 2.79 -7.54
C HIS A 21 5.13 2.90 -8.95
N VAL A 22 5.99 3.15 -9.95
CA VAL A 22 5.56 3.49 -11.32
C VAL A 22 5.83 2.31 -12.25
N PHE A 23 4.78 1.81 -12.90
CA PHE A 23 4.83 0.67 -13.82
C PHE A 23 4.51 1.13 -15.24
N PHE A 24 5.54 1.21 -16.07
CA PHE A 24 5.43 1.47 -17.51
C PHE A 24 5.09 0.18 -18.28
N ALA A 25 4.61 0.33 -19.51
CA ALA A 25 4.15 -0.81 -20.31
C ALA A 25 5.25 -1.84 -20.64
N ASP A 26 6.51 -1.41 -20.65
CA ASP A 26 7.68 -2.24 -20.91
C ASP A 26 7.88 -3.36 -19.87
N VAL A 27 7.40 -3.19 -18.63
CA VAL A 27 7.41 -4.27 -17.63
C VAL A 27 6.55 -5.47 -18.03
N MET A 28 5.63 -5.30 -18.98
CA MET A 28 4.79 -6.35 -19.55
C MET A 28 5.15 -6.67 -21.01
N ALA A 29 6.33 -6.26 -21.50
CA ALA A 29 6.75 -6.55 -22.87
C ALA A 29 6.86 -8.07 -23.12
N GLU A 30 7.31 -8.82 -22.11
CA GLU A 30 7.45 -10.28 -22.13
C GLU A 30 6.81 -10.88 -20.86
N ASP A 31 6.33 -12.13 -20.94
CA ASP A 31 5.83 -12.87 -19.77
C ASP A 31 6.98 -13.67 -19.13
N ASP A 32 7.88 -12.95 -18.47
CA ASP A 32 9.15 -13.47 -17.95
C ASP A 32 9.36 -13.17 -16.44
N ASP A 33 10.54 -13.53 -15.95
CA ASP A 33 10.93 -13.28 -14.55
C ASP A 33 10.92 -11.78 -14.19
N PHE A 34 11.11 -10.88 -15.16
CA PHE A 34 11.05 -9.43 -14.92
C PHE A 34 9.63 -8.98 -14.63
N LEU A 35 8.65 -9.44 -15.41
CA LEU A 35 7.23 -9.21 -15.12
C LEU A 35 6.84 -9.76 -13.74
N ASP A 36 7.28 -10.98 -13.40
CA ASP A 36 7.03 -11.56 -12.08
C ASP A 36 7.59 -10.71 -10.94
N LYS A 37 8.77 -10.10 -11.13
CA LYS A 37 9.36 -9.16 -10.17
C LYS A 37 8.62 -7.84 -10.11
N ALA A 38 8.13 -7.31 -11.23
CA ALA A 38 7.30 -6.10 -11.24
C ALA A 38 5.99 -6.33 -10.47
N VAL A 39 5.32 -7.45 -10.70
CA VAL A 39 4.11 -7.86 -9.95
C VAL A 39 4.43 -8.05 -8.47
N GLN A 40 5.56 -8.69 -8.13
CA GLN A 40 6.02 -8.79 -6.74
C GLN A 40 6.21 -7.40 -6.12
N GLY A 41 6.79 -6.46 -6.87
CA GLY A 41 7.00 -5.07 -6.46
C GLY A 41 5.71 -4.33 -6.10
N PHE A 42 4.60 -4.61 -6.81
CA PHE A 42 3.29 -4.10 -6.43
C PHE A 42 2.85 -4.65 -5.06
N VAL A 43 2.99 -5.96 -4.84
CA VAL A 43 2.51 -6.64 -3.63
C VAL A 43 3.27 -6.24 -2.36
N LEU A 44 4.44 -5.60 -2.49
CA LEU A 44 5.27 -5.16 -1.37
C LEU A 44 4.58 -4.16 -0.43
N PHE A 45 3.44 -3.55 -0.80
CA PHE A 45 2.66 -2.73 0.14
C PHE A 45 2.22 -3.52 1.39
N ALA A 46 2.16 -4.86 1.31
CA ALA A 46 1.78 -5.73 2.42
C ALA A 46 3.00 -6.28 3.20
N PHE A 47 4.23 -6.01 2.76
CA PHE A 47 5.44 -6.42 3.48
C PHE A 47 5.50 -5.73 4.84
N ASN A 48 5.86 -6.47 5.88
CA ASN A 48 5.76 -6.02 7.27
C ASN A 48 4.41 -5.35 7.56
N GLN A 49 3.33 -5.98 7.09
CA GLN A 49 1.95 -5.51 7.25
C GLN A 49 1.74 -4.06 6.76
N GLY A 50 2.61 -3.56 5.88
CA GLY A 50 2.61 -2.18 5.40
C GLY A 50 3.13 -1.13 6.39
N GLU A 51 3.58 -1.55 7.57
CA GLU A 51 4.22 -0.72 8.60
C GLU A 51 5.71 -0.50 8.27
N VAL A 52 5.97 0.16 7.13
CA VAL A 52 7.33 0.46 6.64
C VAL A 52 7.36 1.89 6.08
N CYS A 53 8.29 2.72 6.54
CA CYS A 53 8.40 4.14 6.12
C CYS A 53 8.60 4.32 4.60
N THR A 54 9.16 3.31 3.93
CA THR A 54 9.39 3.27 2.48
C THR A 54 8.38 2.40 1.74
N CYS A 55 7.29 1.98 2.40
CA CYS A 55 6.26 1.13 1.83
C CYS A 55 5.76 1.68 0.48
N PRO A 56 5.80 0.90 -0.62
CA PRO A 56 5.31 1.32 -1.93
C PRO A 56 3.77 1.31 -1.96
N SER A 57 3.15 2.16 -1.14
CA SER A 57 1.71 2.17 -0.87
C SER A 57 0.89 2.92 -1.94
N ARG A 58 1.54 3.50 -2.95
CA ARG A 58 0.88 4.15 -4.09
C ARG A 58 1.43 3.64 -5.41
N ALA A 59 0.61 2.93 -6.17
CA ALA A 59 0.96 2.41 -7.50
C ALA A 59 0.43 3.34 -8.60
N LEU A 60 1.29 3.67 -9.55
CA LEU A 60 0.97 4.40 -10.77
C LEU A 60 1.19 3.42 -11.92
N ILE A 61 0.14 3.09 -12.67
CA ILE A 61 0.23 2.07 -13.74
C ILE A 61 -0.14 2.70 -15.07
N GLN A 62 0.66 2.45 -16.11
CA GLN A 62 0.37 2.98 -17.42
C GLN A 62 -0.96 2.40 -17.94
N GLN A 63 -1.83 3.28 -18.48
CA GLN A 63 -3.18 2.90 -18.92
C GLN A 63 -3.22 1.69 -19.85
N SER A 64 -2.22 1.54 -20.73
CA SER A 64 -2.14 0.44 -21.71
C SER A 64 -1.97 -0.95 -21.10
N ILE A 65 -1.48 -1.05 -19.85
CA ILE A 65 -1.24 -2.34 -19.17
C ILE A 65 -2.10 -2.56 -17.93
N TYR A 66 -2.87 -1.54 -17.51
CA TYR A 66 -3.58 -1.54 -16.23
C TYR A 66 -4.36 -2.82 -15.96
N ASP A 67 -5.27 -3.23 -16.85
CA ASP A 67 -6.15 -4.37 -16.60
C ASP A 67 -5.36 -5.68 -16.42
N LYS A 68 -4.42 -5.96 -17.34
CA LYS A 68 -3.61 -7.19 -17.32
C LYS A 68 -2.65 -7.24 -16.14
N PHE A 69 -2.04 -6.10 -15.80
CA PHE A 69 -1.13 -6.01 -14.66
C PHE A 69 -1.90 -6.20 -13.35
N MET A 70 -3.04 -5.53 -13.21
CA MET A 70 -3.87 -5.64 -12.00
C MET A 70 -4.47 -7.02 -11.81
N GLU A 71 -4.82 -7.73 -12.88
CA GLU A 71 -5.22 -9.14 -12.80
C GLU A 71 -4.14 -10.01 -12.12
N LYS A 72 -2.89 -9.93 -12.60
CA LYS A 72 -1.75 -10.67 -12.03
C LYS A 72 -1.46 -10.21 -10.59
N ALA A 73 -1.50 -8.91 -10.33
CA ALA A 73 -1.23 -8.33 -9.02
C ALA A 73 -2.27 -8.74 -7.97
N LEU A 74 -3.56 -8.57 -8.25
CA LEU A 74 -4.64 -8.91 -7.31
C LEU A 74 -4.71 -10.42 -7.04
N LYS A 75 -4.41 -11.25 -8.03
CA LYS A 75 -4.24 -12.71 -7.82
C LYS A 75 -3.16 -13.00 -6.78
N ARG A 76 -2.05 -12.27 -6.81
CA ARG A 76 -0.95 -12.45 -5.85
C ARG A 76 -1.26 -11.87 -4.48
N VAL A 77 -1.97 -10.73 -4.40
CA VAL A 77 -2.49 -10.18 -3.13
C VAL A 77 -3.45 -11.17 -2.46
N THR A 78 -4.35 -11.80 -3.24
CA THR A 78 -5.29 -12.82 -2.72
C THR A 78 -4.57 -14.04 -2.16
N GLY A 79 -3.38 -14.36 -2.67
CA GLY A 79 -2.55 -15.47 -2.19
C GLY A 79 -1.78 -15.20 -0.89
N LEU A 80 -1.83 -13.97 -0.35
CA LEU A 80 -1.14 -13.63 0.90
C LEU A 80 -1.78 -14.36 2.09
N LYS A 81 -0.96 -15.05 2.87
CA LYS A 81 -1.40 -15.76 4.07
C LYS A 81 -1.23 -14.90 5.31
N GLN A 82 -2.35 -14.60 5.98
CA GLN A 82 -2.34 -13.95 7.28
C GLN A 82 -2.33 -14.97 8.41
N GLY A 83 -1.58 -14.69 9.49
CA GLY A 83 -1.49 -15.63 10.61
C GLY A 83 -0.55 -15.20 11.74
N ASN A 84 -0.15 -16.19 12.54
CA ASN A 84 0.80 -16.02 13.63
C ASN A 84 2.19 -15.69 13.06
N ALA A 85 2.85 -14.66 13.58
CA ALA A 85 4.19 -14.25 13.15
C ALA A 85 5.28 -15.32 13.37
N LEU A 86 5.03 -16.31 14.25
CA LEU A 86 5.92 -17.44 14.50
C LEU A 86 5.73 -18.61 13.51
N ASP A 87 4.65 -18.62 12.72
CA ASP A 87 4.45 -19.62 11.67
C ASP A 87 5.28 -19.24 10.42
N PRO A 88 6.20 -20.09 9.94
CA PRO A 88 7.01 -19.82 8.75
C PRO A 88 6.20 -19.67 7.45
N ASN A 89 4.92 -20.05 7.45
CA ASN A 89 4.03 -19.87 6.31
C ASN A 89 3.27 -18.54 6.31
N THR A 90 3.34 -17.78 7.41
CA THR A 90 2.72 -16.45 7.50
C THR A 90 3.47 -15.47 6.62
N MET A 91 2.71 -14.74 5.80
CA MET A 91 3.25 -13.68 4.93
C MET A 91 2.91 -12.29 5.47
N VAL A 92 1.79 -12.15 6.19
CA VAL A 92 1.30 -10.89 6.76
C VAL A 92 0.77 -11.14 8.17
N GLY A 93 1.33 -10.51 9.19
CA GLY A 93 0.88 -10.64 10.58
C GLY A 93 -0.18 -9.61 10.99
N ALA A 94 -0.30 -9.38 12.30
CA ALA A 94 -1.13 -8.35 12.90
C ALA A 94 -0.44 -6.97 12.86
N GLN A 95 -1.22 -5.90 12.94
CA GLN A 95 -0.74 -4.54 13.17
C GLN A 95 -0.12 -4.41 14.57
N ALA A 96 0.76 -3.44 14.74
CA ALA A 96 1.51 -3.25 15.98
C ALA A 96 0.64 -2.91 17.20
N SER A 97 -0.49 -2.23 17.01
CA SER A 97 -1.39 -1.84 18.10
C SER A 97 -2.85 -1.69 17.67
N SER A 98 -3.74 -1.55 18.65
CA SER A 98 -5.16 -1.25 18.43
C SER A 98 -5.35 0.14 17.83
N GLU A 99 -4.54 1.12 18.22
CA GLU A 99 -4.60 2.47 17.67
C GLU A 99 -4.24 2.46 16.18
N GLN A 100 -3.21 1.70 15.79
CA GLN A 100 -2.84 1.56 14.38
C GLN A 100 -3.93 0.84 13.58
N LEU A 101 -4.55 -0.19 14.16
CA LEU A 101 -5.72 -0.84 13.57
C LEU A 101 -6.86 0.15 13.34
N GLU A 102 -7.24 0.93 14.35
CA GLU A 102 -8.31 1.92 14.26
C GLU A 102 -8.01 3.01 13.22
N GLU A 103 -6.77 3.52 13.19
CA GLU A 103 -6.32 4.49 12.18
C GLU A 103 -6.49 3.93 10.77
N ILE A 104 -6.02 2.70 10.52
CA ILE A 104 -6.16 2.04 9.21
C ILE A 104 -7.64 1.89 8.85
N LEU A 105 -8.48 1.39 9.76
CA LEU A 105 -9.92 1.23 9.52
C LEU A 105 -10.58 2.57 9.17
N SER A 106 -10.16 3.68 9.80
CA SER A 106 -10.65 5.01 9.46
C SER A 106 -10.32 5.40 8.01
N TYR A 107 -9.12 5.06 7.52
CA TYR A 107 -8.72 5.30 6.13
C TYR A 107 -9.48 4.42 5.14
N LEU A 108 -9.80 3.17 5.50
CA LEU A 108 -10.65 2.31 4.69
C LEU A 108 -12.03 2.95 4.48
N ASP A 109 -12.60 3.52 5.55
CA ASP A 109 -13.87 4.24 5.47
C ASP A 109 -13.76 5.54 4.67
N ILE A 110 -12.70 6.33 4.85
CA ILE A 110 -12.44 7.55 4.07
C ILE A 110 -12.35 7.21 2.58
N GLY A 111 -11.62 6.16 2.20
CA GLY A 111 -11.49 5.74 0.80
C GLY A 111 -12.84 5.48 0.14
N LYS A 112 -13.72 4.73 0.81
CA LYS A 112 -15.09 4.50 0.34
C LYS A 112 -15.90 5.79 0.24
N GLN A 113 -15.83 6.65 1.26
CA GLN A 113 -16.60 7.91 1.30
C GLN A 113 -16.17 8.90 0.21
N GLU A 114 -14.88 8.90 -0.15
CA GLU A 114 -14.35 9.72 -1.23
C GLU A 114 -14.59 9.11 -2.62
N GLY A 115 -15.16 7.90 -2.70
CA GLY A 115 -15.54 7.23 -3.95
C GLY A 115 -14.44 6.39 -4.58
N ALA A 116 -13.41 6.01 -3.83
CA ALA A 116 -12.42 5.04 -4.31
C ALA A 116 -13.08 3.67 -4.52
N GLU A 117 -12.74 3.01 -5.63
CA GLU A 117 -13.17 1.65 -5.91
C GLU A 117 -12.34 0.67 -5.06
N VAL A 118 -13.00 -0.21 -4.32
CA VAL A 118 -12.36 -1.30 -3.57
C VAL A 118 -12.11 -2.46 -4.52
N LEU A 119 -10.85 -2.75 -4.83
CA LEU A 119 -10.50 -3.90 -5.68
C LEU A 119 -10.40 -5.20 -4.88
N ILE A 120 -9.96 -5.12 -3.63
CA ILE A 120 -9.85 -6.26 -2.70
C ILE A 120 -9.76 -5.76 -1.25
N GLY A 121 -10.15 -6.60 -0.28
CA GLY A 121 -9.97 -6.34 1.15
C GLY A 121 -11.00 -5.34 1.70
N ASN A 122 -10.51 -4.25 2.28
CA ASN A 122 -11.30 -3.16 2.88
C ASN A 122 -12.10 -3.58 4.13
N GLU A 123 -11.51 -4.45 4.95
CA GLU A 123 -12.09 -4.84 6.24
C GLU A 123 -11.04 -5.34 7.22
N ARG A 124 -11.41 -5.29 8.51
CA ARG A 124 -10.71 -6.04 9.56
C ARG A 124 -10.79 -7.53 9.23
N ASN A 125 -9.69 -8.25 9.41
CA ASN A 125 -9.68 -9.69 9.36
C ASN A 125 -9.82 -10.24 10.79
N THR A 126 -10.90 -10.95 11.09
CA THR A 126 -11.04 -11.64 12.39
C THR A 126 -10.67 -13.09 12.15
N LEU A 127 -9.48 -13.49 12.58
CA LEU A 127 -9.00 -14.87 12.47
C LEU A 127 -9.66 -15.76 13.54
N GLU A 128 -9.54 -17.07 13.38
CA GLU A 128 -10.12 -18.03 14.33
C GLU A 128 -9.17 -18.34 15.49
N GLY A 129 -9.74 -18.92 16.56
CA GLY A 129 -8.97 -19.46 17.69
C GLY A 129 -8.19 -18.39 18.46
N GLU A 130 -6.93 -18.70 18.78
CA GLU A 130 -6.05 -17.84 19.58
C GLU A 130 -5.74 -16.48 18.91
N LEU A 131 -6.03 -16.33 17.62
CA LEU A 131 -5.77 -15.12 16.85
C LEU A 131 -6.99 -14.20 16.71
N ALA A 132 -8.15 -14.56 17.27
CA ALA A 132 -9.40 -13.80 17.12
C ALA A 132 -9.32 -12.36 17.66
N GLU A 133 -8.56 -12.15 18.72
CA GLU A 133 -8.34 -10.83 19.32
C GLU A 133 -7.18 -10.06 18.67
N GLY A 134 -6.51 -10.63 17.66
CA GLY A 134 -5.40 -9.99 16.97
C GLY A 134 -5.82 -8.82 16.09
N PHE A 135 -4.87 -7.93 15.84
CA PHE A 135 -5.08 -6.71 15.06
C PHE A 135 -4.85 -6.96 13.57
N TYR A 136 -5.62 -7.81 12.94
CA TYR A 136 -5.43 -8.15 11.53
C TYR A 136 -6.31 -7.28 10.61
N VAL A 137 -5.73 -6.78 9.53
CA VAL A 137 -6.43 -6.07 8.45
C VAL A 137 -6.22 -6.85 7.15
N LYS A 138 -7.28 -7.10 6.37
CA LYS A 138 -7.11 -7.76 5.07
C LYS A 138 -6.28 -6.86 4.15
N PRO A 139 -5.24 -7.38 3.46
CA PRO A 139 -4.53 -6.63 2.44
C PRO A 139 -5.53 -5.98 1.48
N THR A 140 -5.47 -4.66 1.37
CA THR A 140 -6.48 -3.85 0.70
C THR A 140 -5.87 -3.11 -0.47
N VAL A 141 -6.59 -3.06 -1.58
CA VAL A 141 -6.21 -2.23 -2.74
C VAL A 141 -7.39 -1.36 -3.14
N PHE A 142 -7.16 -0.05 -3.14
CA PHE A 142 -8.10 0.94 -3.68
C PHE A 142 -7.67 1.40 -5.08
N LYS A 143 -8.63 1.63 -5.98
CA LYS A 143 -8.43 2.40 -7.20
C LYS A 143 -9.09 3.76 -7.07
N GLY A 144 -8.38 4.82 -7.44
CA GLY A 144 -8.87 6.18 -7.31
C GLY A 144 -8.04 7.18 -8.10
N HIS A 145 -8.39 8.46 -7.96
CA HIS A 145 -7.58 9.55 -8.51
C HIS A 145 -6.61 10.09 -7.44
N ASN A 146 -5.48 10.65 -7.86
CA ASN A 146 -4.39 11.04 -6.95
C ASN A 146 -4.79 11.97 -5.80
N LYS A 147 -5.83 12.79 -5.98
CA LYS A 147 -6.31 13.73 -4.95
C LYS A 147 -7.12 13.10 -3.80
N MET A 148 -7.45 11.81 -3.87
CA MET A 148 -8.10 11.13 -2.75
C MET A 148 -7.10 10.96 -1.60
N ARG A 149 -7.59 11.03 -0.36
CA ARG A 149 -6.76 10.96 0.83
C ARG A 149 -6.00 9.65 0.95
N VAL A 150 -6.59 8.53 0.53
CA VAL A 150 -5.90 7.23 0.51
C VAL A 150 -4.72 7.18 -0.48
N LEU A 151 -4.66 8.12 -1.45
CA LEU A 151 -3.52 8.33 -2.35
C LEU A 151 -2.55 9.44 -1.87
N GLN A 152 -2.92 10.26 -0.88
CA GLN A 152 -2.09 11.39 -0.42
C GLN A 152 -1.46 11.14 0.96
N ALA A 153 -2.17 10.47 1.85
CA ALA A 153 -1.72 10.23 3.22
C ALA A 153 -0.98 8.88 3.36
N GLU A 154 0.00 8.87 4.26
CA GLU A 154 0.60 7.64 4.76
C GLU A 154 -0.37 6.96 5.73
N ILE A 155 -0.80 5.74 5.37
CA ILE A 155 -1.74 4.93 6.18
C ILE A 155 -0.96 4.01 7.14
N PHE A 156 0.26 3.62 6.74
CA PHE A 156 1.15 2.76 7.53
C PHE A 156 0.52 1.41 7.90
N GLY A 157 -0.15 0.78 6.93
CA GLY A 157 -0.81 -0.52 7.07
C GLY A 157 -0.88 -1.22 5.71
N PRO A 158 -1.48 -2.41 5.61
CA PRO A 158 -1.44 -3.22 4.40
C PRO A 158 -2.49 -2.72 3.39
N VAL A 159 -2.36 -1.46 2.98
CA VAL A 159 -3.30 -0.72 2.13
C VAL A 159 -2.52 -0.07 0.98
N GLY A 160 -2.67 -0.64 -0.21
CA GLY A 160 -2.20 -0.07 -1.46
C GLY A 160 -3.28 0.79 -2.11
N SER A 161 -2.88 1.87 -2.79
CA SER A 161 -3.78 2.63 -3.67
C SER A 161 -3.21 2.71 -5.07
N VAL A 162 -4.06 2.60 -6.08
CA VAL A 162 -3.66 2.61 -7.49
C VAL A 162 -4.37 3.72 -8.26
N THR A 163 -3.60 4.41 -9.11
CA THR A 163 -4.10 5.30 -10.16
C THR A 163 -3.41 4.94 -11.48
N THR A 164 -3.96 5.42 -12.59
CA THR A 164 -3.33 5.27 -13.91
C THR A 164 -2.65 6.56 -14.35
N PHE A 165 -1.65 6.44 -15.21
CA PHE A 165 -1.05 7.56 -15.94
C PHE A 165 -1.02 7.26 -17.44
N LYS A 166 -0.98 8.31 -18.26
CA LYS A 166 -1.02 8.19 -19.73
C LYS A 166 0.36 7.92 -20.33
N ASP A 167 1.32 8.79 -20.04
CA ASP A 167 2.63 8.84 -20.68
C ASP A 167 3.74 9.23 -19.69
N GLU A 168 4.98 9.23 -20.17
CA GLU A 168 6.17 9.49 -19.36
C GLU A 168 6.15 10.86 -18.68
N ALA A 169 5.49 11.88 -19.26
CA ALA A 169 5.40 13.19 -18.65
C ALA A 169 4.38 13.24 -17.50
N ASP A 170 3.32 12.44 -17.59
CA ASP A 170 2.24 12.35 -16.60
C ASP A 170 2.69 11.64 -15.31
N ALA A 171 3.50 10.58 -15.44
CA ALA A 171 3.93 9.77 -14.30
C ALA A 171 4.67 10.57 -13.20
N PRO A 172 5.74 11.35 -13.50
CA PRO A 172 6.42 12.17 -12.50
C PRO A 172 5.52 13.26 -11.90
N ALA A 173 4.61 13.83 -12.69
CA ALA A 173 3.69 14.84 -12.20
C ALA A 173 2.77 14.28 -11.11
N ILE A 174 2.21 13.10 -11.32
CA ILE A 174 1.37 12.41 -10.32
C ILE A 174 2.19 11.91 -9.14
N ALA A 175 3.37 11.33 -9.40
CA ALA A 175 4.25 10.78 -8.37
C ALA A 175 4.72 11.85 -7.37
N ASN A 176 5.08 13.04 -7.86
CA ASN A 176 5.54 14.16 -7.04
C ASN A 176 4.40 14.95 -6.40
N ASP A 177 3.15 14.75 -6.82
CA ASP A 177 1.96 15.35 -6.22
C ASP A 177 1.54 14.55 -4.98
N THR A 178 2.21 14.84 -3.86
CA THR A 178 1.95 14.30 -2.52
C THR A 178 1.96 15.44 -1.49
N LEU A 179 1.26 15.23 -0.38
CA LEU A 179 1.28 16.14 0.79
C LEU A 179 2.62 16.08 1.54
#